data_AF-A0A8T4DLU5-F1
#
_entry.id   AF-A0A8T4DLU5-F1
#
_cell.length_a   1.000
_cell.length_b   1.000
_cell.length_c   1.000
_cell.angle_alpha   90.00
_cell.angle_beta   90.00
_cell.angle_gamma   90.00
#
_symmetry.space_group_name_H-M   'P 1'
#
loop_
_entity.id
_entity.type
_entity.pdbx_description
1 polymer ?
#
loop_
_entity_poly.entity_id
_entity_poly.type
_entity_poly.pdbx_seq_one_letter_code
_entity_poly.pdbx_strand_id
1 'polypeptide(L)'
;MRLRHPSVLSAYAGRNDGKFCKLLGEQGLGMVTLGGISVDDASKRQSKKIVARGRKEFILDDHLGFIRNGIALAKESGAVAAVNIRSATMEGYLSAAEVIADAGGAVEIDAHCRQPEMIEIGAGQALLGDMEKLKDILYNIKAEFDIETILKFRGNVVSERMIALSLNDCCDALHVDAMMQGSEVTDMNVFLNIPDGIFLIGNNSVTDVKSALAILEFCDAFSFARLANDIEKTNKMLKELMDD
;
A
#
# COMPACT_ATOMS: atom_id res chain seq x y z
N MET A 1 10.27 0.58 10.42
CA MET A 1 10.69 0.86 9.02
C MET A 1 11.59 2.08 9.00
N ARG A 2 12.60 2.15 8.11
CA ARG A 2 13.45 3.34 7.93
C ARG A 2 13.46 3.75 6.46
N LEU A 3 13.03 4.98 6.17
CA LEU A 3 13.02 5.54 4.82
C LEU A 3 14.10 6.61 4.68
N ARG A 4 14.69 6.74 3.47
CA ARG A 4 15.65 7.83 3.17
C ARG A 4 14.99 9.22 3.06
N HIS A 5 13.68 9.23 2.84
CA HIS A 5 12.82 10.40 2.74
C HIS A 5 11.40 9.97 3.14
N PRO A 6 10.56 10.80 3.77
CA PRO A 6 9.23 10.38 4.23
C PRO A 6 8.18 10.22 3.11
N SER A 7 8.60 10.09 1.85
CA SER A 7 7.69 10.00 0.70
C SER A 7 7.49 8.56 0.23
N VAL A 8 6.24 8.21 -0.04
CA VAL A 8 5.82 6.88 -0.47
C VAL A 8 4.98 6.96 -1.74
N LEU A 9 5.36 6.23 -2.80
CA LEU A 9 4.47 6.00 -3.94
C LEU A 9 3.43 4.93 -3.55
N SER A 10 2.17 5.34 -3.38
CA SER A 10 1.06 4.44 -3.07
C SER A 10 0.64 3.63 -4.30
N ALA A 11 0.23 2.37 -4.13
CA ALA A 11 -0.33 1.55 -5.21
C ALA A 11 -1.65 2.12 -5.77
N TYR A 12 -1.78 2.28 -7.10
CA TYR A 12 -3.03 2.68 -7.75
C TYR A 12 -3.18 2.21 -9.21
N ALA A 13 -4.43 1.99 -9.60
CA ALA A 13 -4.93 1.94 -10.99
C ALA A 13 -4.15 1.04 -11.98
N GLY A 14 -3.56 -0.07 -11.51
CA GLY A 14 -2.81 -1.00 -12.36
C GLY A 14 -1.63 -0.34 -13.09
N ARG A 15 -0.99 0.66 -12.48
CA ARG A 15 0.13 1.41 -13.08
C ARG A 15 1.49 1.08 -12.48
N ASN A 16 1.54 0.76 -11.20
CA ASN A 16 2.77 0.63 -10.45
C ASN A 16 3.45 -0.71 -10.77
N ASP A 17 4.04 -0.81 -11.97
CA ASP A 17 4.97 -1.87 -12.35
C ASP A 17 6.41 -1.53 -11.93
N GLY A 18 7.34 -2.48 -12.09
CA GLY A 18 8.72 -2.29 -11.64
C GLY A 18 9.43 -1.12 -12.30
N LYS A 19 9.12 -0.84 -13.57
CA LYS A 19 9.74 0.26 -14.32
C LYS A 19 9.23 1.61 -13.81
N PHE A 20 7.92 1.70 -13.57
CA PHE A 20 7.31 2.90 -13.02
C PHE A 20 7.80 3.17 -11.58
N CYS A 21 7.89 2.13 -10.76
CA CYS A 21 8.45 2.22 -9.41
C CYS A 21 9.92 2.65 -9.44
N LYS A 22 10.75 2.08 -10.32
CA LYS A 22 12.15 2.50 -10.48
C LYS A 22 12.25 3.99 -10.87
N LEU A 23 11.52 4.40 -11.91
CA LEU A 23 11.54 5.77 -12.43
C LEU A 23 11.21 6.81 -11.36
N LEU A 24 10.16 6.55 -10.57
CA LEU A 24 9.76 7.42 -9.46
C LEU A 24 10.77 7.32 -8.31
N GLY A 25 11.22 6.12 -7.98
CA GLY A 25 12.27 5.90 -6.99
C GLY A 25 13.54 6.72 -7.26
N GLU A 26 13.97 6.83 -8.52
CA GLU A 26 15.17 7.60 -8.92
C GLU A 26 15.02 9.10 -8.63
N GLN A 27 13.82 9.60 -8.38
CA GLN A 27 13.57 10.98 -7.94
C GLN A 27 13.86 11.20 -6.44
N GLY A 28 14.31 10.17 -5.71
CA GLY A 28 14.67 10.26 -4.30
C GLY A 28 13.55 9.84 -3.32
N LEU A 29 12.53 9.13 -3.79
CA LEU A 29 11.45 8.62 -2.93
C LEU A 29 11.99 7.72 -1.81
N GLY A 30 11.33 7.75 -0.64
CA GLY A 30 11.63 6.84 0.46
C GLY A 30 11.26 5.40 0.17
N MET A 31 10.04 5.21 -0.33
CA MET A 31 9.47 3.91 -0.66
C MET A 31 8.65 3.99 -1.94
N VAL A 32 8.67 2.91 -2.72
CA VAL A 32 7.81 2.72 -3.88
C VAL A 32 7.00 1.44 -3.73
N THR A 33 5.67 1.56 -3.82
CA THR A 33 4.78 0.40 -3.71
C THR A 33 4.35 -0.05 -5.11
N LEU A 34 4.92 -1.16 -5.57
CA LEU A 34 4.41 -1.96 -6.69
C LEU A 34 3.02 -2.46 -6.29
N GLY A 35 1.98 -2.41 -7.13
CA GLY A 35 0.73 -2.87 -6.51
C GLY A 35 -0.63 -2.72 -7.12
N GLY A 36 -1.57 -3.26 -6.33
CA GLY A 36 -2.89 -3.70 -6.73
C GLY A 36 -2.84 -5.12 -7.33
N ILE A 37 -1.92 -5.98 -6.88
CA ILE A 37 -1.66 -7.27 -7.52
C ILE A 37 -2.55 -8.35 -6.93
N SER A 38 -3.34 -9.00 -7.78
CA SER A 38 -4.10 -10.19 -7.43
C SER A 38 -3.23 -11.44 -7.44
N VAL A 39 -3.11 -12.08 -6.27
CA VAL A 39 -2.14 -13.17 -6.03
C VAL A 39 -2.78 -14.55 -5.84
N ASP A 40 -4.07 -14.67 -6.18
CA ASP A 40 -4.75 -15.96 -6.30
C ASP A 40 -5.76 -15.95 -7.46
N ASP A 41 -6.25 -17.14 -7.82
CA ASP A 41 -7.15 -17.26 -8.97
C ASP A 41 -8.50 -16.55 -8.76
N ALA A 42 -8.99 -16.51 -7.52
CA ALA A 42 -10.23 -15.83 -7.18
C ALA A 42 -10.11 -14.32 -7.44
N SER A 43 -9.09 -13.67 -6.88
CA SER A 43 -8.86 -12.24 -7.06
C SER A 43 -8.45 -11.89 -8.50
N LYS A 44 -7.73 -12.76 -9.22
CA LYS A 44 -7.45 -12.58 -10.65
C LYS A 44 -8.72 -12.58 -11.50
N ARG A 45 -9.68 -13.47 -11.22
CA ARG A 45 -10.99 -13.46 -11.88
C ARG A 45 -11.73 -12.15 -11.62
N GLN A 46 -11.68 -11.63 -10.39
CA GLN A 46 -12.30 -10.35 -10.06
C GLN A 46 -11.59 -9.16 -10.73
N SER A 47 -10.26 -9.21 -10.88
CA SER A 47 -9.51 -8.22 -11.66
C SER A 47 -10.00 -8.15 -13.11
N LYS A 48 -10.29 -9.30 -13.75
CA LYS A 48 -10.88 -9.34 -15.11
C LYS A 48 -12.25 -8.66 -15.17
N LYS A 49 -13.10 -8.85 -14.16
CA LYS A 49 -14.41 -8.16 -14.07
C LYS A 49 -14.25 -6.65 -13.87
N ILE A 50 -13.31 -6.22 -13.02
CA ILE A 50 -12.99 -4.80 -12.82
C ILE A 50 -12.54 -4.14 -14.13
N VAL A 51 -11.72 -4.84 -14.92
CA VAL A 51 -11.32 -4.39 -16.26
C VAL A 51 -12.51 -4.31 -17.21
N ALA A 52 -13.38 -5.33 -17.22
CA ALA A 52 -14.60 -5.30 -18.04
C ALA A 52 -15.54 -4.14 -17.68
N ARG A 53 -15.53 -3.68 -16.43
CA ARG A 53 -16.25 -2.49 -15.96
C ARG A 53 -15.57 -1.15 -16.32
N GLY A 54 -14.41 -1.19 -16.99
CA GLY A 54 -13.72 -0.02 -17.53
C GLY A 54 -12.64 0.57 -16.62
N ARG A 55 -12.26 -0.12 -15.54
CA ARG A 55 -11.11 0.29 -14.72
C ARG A 55 -9.83 -0.39 -15.21
N LYS A 56 -8.67 0.18 -14.87
CA LYS A 56 -7.37 -0.43 -15.16
C LYS A 56 -6.94 -1.30 -13.97
N GLU A 57 -6.53 -2.53 -14.27
CA GLU A 57 -5.95 -3.48 -13.31
C GLU A 57 -4.86 -4.28 -14.01
N PHE A 58 -3.96 -4.86 -13.21
CA PHE A 58 -3.03 -5.87 -13.71
C PHE A 58 -3.76 -7.18 -13.99
N ILE A 59 -3.59 -7.72 -15.20
CA ILE A 59 -4.02 -9.07 -15.57
C ILE A 59 -2.75 -9.88 -15.82
N LEU A 60 -2.40 -10.73 -14.85
CA LEU A 60 -1.11 -11.44 -14.82
C LEU A 60 -1.36 -12.95 -14.76
N ASP A 61 -0.81 -13.67 -15.72
CA ASP A 61 -0.74 -15.13 -15.66
C ASP A 61 0.32 -15.55 -14.63
N ASP A 62 1.54 -15.01 -14.78
CA ASP A 62 2.65 -15.16 -13.82
C ASP A 62 2.81 -13.92 -12.91
N HIS A 63 1.96 -13.86 -11.88
CA HIS A 63 2.04 -12.83 -10.85
C HIS A 63 3.31 -12.89 -9.98
N LEU A 64 3.85 -14.09 -9.71
CA LEU A 64 5.05 -14.24 -8.87
C LEU A 64 6.30 -13.75 -9.60
N GLY A 65 6.45 -14.09 -10.89
CA GLY A 65 7.51 -13.54 -11.74
C GLY A 65 7.39 -12.03 -11.91
N PHE A 66 6.16 -11.50 -12.06
CA PHE A 66 5.92 -10.05 -12.09
C PHE A 66 6.38 -9.36 -10.80
N ILE A 67 6.06 -9.92 -9.63
CA ILE A 67 6.48 -9.40 -8.32
C ILE A 67 8.01 -9.42 -8.21
N ARG A 68 8.65 -10.57 -8.44
CA ARG A 68 10.11 -10.73 -8.32
C ARG A 68 10.86 -9.74 -9.21
N ASN A 69 10.48 -9.65 -10.49
CA ASN A 69 11.10 -8.72 -11.44
C ASN A 69 10.79 -7.26 -11.08
N GLY A 70 9.58 -7.00 -10.58
CA GLY A 70 9.16 -5.67 -10.15
C GLY A 70 9.99 -5.13 -8.99
N ILE A 71 10.21 -5.96 -7.96
CA ILE A 71 11.06 -5.63 -6.81
C ILE A 71 12.51 -5.41 -7.25
N ALA A 72 13.06 -6.31 -8.09
CA ALA A 72 14.43 -6.18 -8.58
C ALA A 72 14.66 -4.82 -9.26
N LEU A 73 13.77 -4.43 -10.17
CA LEU A 73 13.83 -3.12 -10.85
C LEU A 73 13.65 -1.96 -9.87
N ALA A 74 12.67 -2.03 -8.98
CA ALA A 74 12.39 -0.95 -8.02
C ALA A 74 13.61 -0.66 -7.12
N LYS A 75 14.31 -1.70 -6.67
CA LYS A 75 15.48 -1.59 -5.78
C LYS A 75 16.69 -0.91 -6.43
N GLU A 76 16.80 -0.93 -7.76
CA GLU A 76 17.86 -0.19 -8.48
C GLU A 76 17.80 1.33 -8.20
N SER A 77 16.64 1.85 -7.79
CA SER A 77 16.47 3.27 -7.45
C SER A 77 16.97 3.69 -6.06
N GLY A 78 17.28 2.71 -5.20
CA GLY A 78 17.63 2.92 -3.79
C GLY A 78 16.45 3.26 -2.87
N ALA A 79 15.21 3.25 -3.36
CA ALA A 79 14.01 3.30 -2.51
C ALA A 79 13.69 1.92 -1.92
N VAL A 80 13.00 1.88 -0.77
CA VAL A 80 12.38 0.64 -0.28
C VAL A 80 11.34 0.18 -1.31
N ALA A 81 11.38 -1.10 -1.68
CA ALA A 81 10.41 -1.68 -2.61
C ALA A 81 9.33 -2.43 -1.81
N ALA A 82 8.11 -1.90 -1.81
CA ALA A 82 6.95 -2.56 -1.22
C ALA A 82 6.05 -3.15 -2.32
N VAL A 83 5.27 -4.18 -1.98
CA VAL A 83 4.32 -4.82 -2.90
C VAL A 83 2.95 -4.91 -2.25
N ASN A 84 1.99 -4.17 -2.82
CA ASN A 84 0.59 -4.22 -2.42
C ASN A 84 -0.13 -5.38 -3.12
N ILE A 85 -0.57 -6.33 -2.31
CA ILE A 85 -1.20 -7.58 -2.75
C ILE A 85 -2.63 -7.72 -2.21
N ARG A 86 -3.46 -8.43 -2.98
CA ARG A 86 -4.83 -8.81 -2.63
C ARG A 86 -5.09 -10.27 -2.99
N SER A 87 -5.73 -11.00 -2.08
CA SER A 87 -6.05 -12.42 -2.23
C SER A 87 -7.38 -12.74 -1.53
N ALA A 88 -8.10 -13.76 -2.01
CA ALA A 88 -9.21 -14.37 -1.28
C ALA A 88 -8.74 -15.50 -0.35
N THR A 89 -7.54 -16.03 -0.59
CA THR A 89 -7.00 -17.24 0.04
C THR A 89 -5.72 -16.96 0.83
N MET A 90 -5.50 -17.73 1.91
CA MET A 90 -4.25 -17.67 2.69
C MET A 90 -3.04 -18.11 1.85
N GLU A 91 -3.18 -19.18 1.07
CA GLU A 91 -2.12 -19.69 0.19
C GLU A 91 -1.61 -18.62 -0.79
N GLY A 92 -2.52 -17.81 -1.38
CA GLY A 92 -2.13 -16.71 -2.25
C GLY A 92 -1.35 -15.62 -1.52
N TYR A 93 -1.71 -15.31 -0.26
CA TYR A 93 -0.95 -14.37 0.56
C TYR A 93 0.44 -14.89 0.89
N LEU A 94 0.56 -16.13 1.36
CA LEU A 94 1.85 -16.73 1.76
C LEU A 94 2.78 -16.92 0.56
N SER A 95 2.28 -17.44 -0.56
CA SER A 95 3.10 -17.64 -1.78
C SER A 95 3.64 -16.33 -2.34
N ALA A 96 2.85 -15.25 -2.28
CA ALA A 96 3.32 -13.93 -2.68
C ALA A 96 4.32 -13.36 -1.67
N ALA A 97 4.05 -13.48 -0.36
CA ALA A 97 4.91 -13.00 0.69
C ALA A 97 6.29 -13.67 0.66
N GLU A 98 6.37 -14.98 0.43
CA GLU A 98 7.62 -15.72 0.24
C GLU A 98 8.47 -15.10 -0.88
N VAL A 99 7.88 -14.88 -2.06
CA VAL A 99 8.58 -14.28 -3.20
C VAL A 99 8.99 -12.83 -2.95
N ILE A 100 8.19 -12.06 -2.20
CA ILE A 100 8.52 -10.69 -1.81
C ILE A 100 9.71 -10.69 -0.84
N ALA A 101 9.70 -11.60 0.14
CA ALA A 101 10.75 -11.75 1.14
C ALA A 101 12.08 -12.15 0.48
N ASP A 102 12.06 -13.17 -0.38
CA ASP A 102 13.23 -13.63 -1.14
C ASP A 102 13.86 -12.54 -2.01
N ALA A 103 13.03 -11.66 -2.58
CA ALA A 103 13.48 -10.53 -3.38
C ALA A 103 13.94 -9.33 -2.50
N GLY A 104 13.75 -9.42 -1.18
CA GLY A 104 14.04 -8.39 -0.19
C GLY A 104 13.20 -7.14 -0.39
N GLY A 105 11.89 -7.31 -0.55
CA GLY A 105 10.89 -6.24 -0.51
C GLY A 105 10.02 -6.32 0.75
N ALA A 106 9.18 -5.31 0.96
CA ALA A 106 8.14 -5.30 1.98
C ALA A 106 6.79 -5.74 1.40
N VAL A 107 5.95 -6.40 2.19
CA VAL A 107 4.59 -6.80 1.78
C VAL A 107 3.56 -5.84 2.34
N GLU A 108 2.67 -5.34 1.49
CA GLU A 108 1.54 -4.50 1.88
C GLU A 108 0.23 -5.25 1.62
N ILE A 109 -0.53 -5.52 2.69
CA ILE A 109 -1.85 -6.16 2.59
C ILE A 109 -2.90 -5.10 2.28
N ASP A 110 -3.63 -5.28 1.17
CA ASP A 110 -4.71 -4.38 0.77
C ASP A 110 -6.02 -4.70 1.54
N ALA A 111 -6.28 -3.92 2.58
CA ALA A 111 -7.58 -3.80 3.25
C ALA A 111 -8.25 -2.44 2.92
N HIS A 112 -8.00 -1.91 1.71
CA HIS A 112 -8.29 -0.53 1.33
C HIS A 112 -9.21 -0.41 0.12
N CYS A 113 -9.03 -1.29 -0.87
CA CYS A 113 -9.71 -1.18 -2.13
C CYS A 113 -11.22 -1.46 -1.97
N ARG A 114 -12.03 -0.60 -2.57
CA ARG A 114 -13.51 -0.67 -2.48
C ARG A 114 -14.18 -1.24 -3.73
N GLN A 115 -13.43 -1.98 -4.54
CA GLN A 115 -14.02 -2.54 -5.76
C GLN A 115 -15.03 -3.61 -5.36
N PRO A 116 -16.30 -3.51 -5.77
CA PRO A 116 -17.33 -4.48 -5.39
C PRO A 116 -16.92 -5.92 -5.66
N GLU A 117 -16.20 -6.15 -6.76
CA GLU A 117 -15.69 -7.46 -7.16
C GLU A 117 -14.69 -8.07 -6.17
N MET A 118 -13.86 -7.23 -5.53
CA MET A 118 -12.91 -7.68 -4.50
C MET A 118 -13.61 -7.87 -3.16
N ILE A 119 -14.54 -6.97 -2.81
CA ILE A 119 -15.35 -7.08 -1.59
C ILE A 119 -16.17 -8.38 -1.61
N GLU A 120 -16.74 -8.75 -2.76
CA GLU A 120 -17.54 -9.97 -2.96
C GLU A 120 -16.79 -11.25 -2.53
N ILE A 121 -15.46 -11.29 -2.67
CA ILE A 121 -14.62 -12.45 -2.33
C ILE A 121 -13.93 -12.31 -0.97
N GLY A 122 -14.31 -11.32 -0.17
CA GLY A 122 -13.70 -11.08 1.15
C GLY A 122 -12.27 -10.57 1.08
N ALA A 123 -11.93 -9.79 0.04
CA ALA A 123 -10.65 -9.11 -0.15
C ALA A 123 -10.83 -7.58 -0.19
N GLY A 124 -9.73 -6.83 -0.10
CA GLY A 124 -9.80 -5.37 -0.04
C GLY A 124 -10.46 -4.92 1.26
N GLN A 125 -11.28 -3.86 1.19
CA GLN A 125 -11.98 -3.30 2.35
C GLN A 125 -12.82 -4.32 3.14
N ALA A 126 -13.27 -5.42 2.52
CA ALA A 126 -14.00 -6.47 3.22
C ALA A 126 -13.21 -7.09 4.39
N LEU A 127 -11.87 -7.08 4.33
CA LEU A 127 -11.02 -7.58 5.42
C LEU A 127 -11.20 -6.80 6.72
N LEU A 128 -11.59 -5.53 6.66
CA LEU A 128 -11.86 -4.74 7.88
C LEU A 128 -13.10 -5.24 8.63
N GLY A 129 -14.02 -5.92 7.95
CA GLY A 129 -15.17 -6.58 8.57
C GLY A 129 -14.85 -7.94 9.19
N ASP A 130 -13.65 -8.47 8.96
CA ASP A 130 -13.20 -9.79 9.41
C ASP A 130 -11.78 -9.68 10.03
N MET A 131 -11.74 -9.10 11.23
CA MET A 131 -10.49 -8.81 11.92
C MET A 131 -9.69 -10.05 12.28
N GLU A 132 -10.36 -11.19 12.52
CA GLU A 132 -9.71 -12.46 12.79
C GLU A 132 -8.93 -12.92 11.55
N LYS A 133 -9.58 -12.96 10.39
CA LYS A 133 -8.92 -13.27 9.11
C LYS A 133 -7.77 -12.32 8.81
N LEU A 134 -7.96 -11.01 9.01
CA LEU A 134 -6.92 -10.02 8.75
C LEU A 134 -5.69 -10.23 9.66
N LYS A 135 -5.94 -10.51 10.94
CA LYS A 135 -4.88 -10.82 11.91
C LYS A 135 -4.16 -12.11 11.53
N ASP A 136 -4.89 -13.15 11.15
CA ASP A 136 -4.31 -14.42 10.73
C ASP A 136 -3.41 -14.25 9.51
N ILE A 137 -3.81 -13.48 8.50
CA ILE A 137 -2.98 -13.23 7.30
C ILE A 137 -1.64 -12.61 7.71
N LEU A 138 -1.69 -11.53 8.48
CA LEU A 138 -0.51 -10.79 8.91
C LEU A 138 0.39 -11.63 9.83
N TYR A 139 -0.21 -12.36 10.78
CA TYR A 139 0.51 -13.22 11.71
C TYR A 139 1.25 -14.35 10.99
N ASN A 140 0.58 -15.09 10.09
CA ASN A 140 1.20 -16.20 9.38
C ASN A 140 2.35 -15.71 8.48
N ILE A 141 2.19 -14.58 7.79
CA ILE A 141 3.28 -13.97 7.00
C ILE A 141 4.50 -13.68 7.87
N LYS A 142 4.34 -12.99 9.01
CA LYS A 142 5.47 -12.67 9.89
C LYS A 142 6.08 -13.89 10.58
N ALA A 143 5.28 -14.92 10.82
CA ALA A 143 5.74 -16.15 11.46
C ALA A 143 6.60 -17.01 10.51
N GLU A 144 6.30 -16.97 9.21
CA GLU A 144 7.00 -17.78 8.20
C GLU A 144 8.17 -17.05 7.55
N PHE A 145 8.12 -15.72 7.42
CA PHE A 145 9.08 -14.94 6.64
C PHE A 145 9.65 -13.77 7.44
N ASP A 146 10.97 -13.55 7.30
CA ASP A 146 11.63 -12.31 7.76
C ASP A 146 11.35 -11.20 6.74
N ILE A 147 10.17 -10.58 6.87
CA ILE A 147 9.65 -9.59 5.93
C ILE A 147 8.96 -8.44 6.68
N GLU A 148 9.16 -7.23 6.18
CA GLU A 148 8.44 -6.05 6.65
C GLU A 148 6.99 -6.09 6.15
N THR A 149 6.06 -5.95 7.08
CA THR A 149 4.62 -6.07 6.85
C THR A 149 3.91 -4.73 7.04
N ILE A 150 3.14 -4.33 6.04
CA ILE A 150 2.39 -3.08 6.01
C ILE A 150 0.92 -3.43 5.87
N LEU A 151 0.05 -2.89 6.72
CA LEU A 151 -1.38 -2.93 6.47
C LEU A 151 -1.83 -1.62 5.83
N LYS A 152 -2.34 -1.69 4.60
CA LYS A 152 -3.01 -0.54 3.99
C LYS A 152 -4.50 -0.63 4.15
N PHE A 153 -5.11 0.38 4.78
CA PHE A 153 -6.55 0.39 5.00
C PHE A 153 -7.18 1.77 4.81
N ARG A 154 -8.50 1.78 4.70
CA ARG A 154 -9.31 3.00 4.61
C ARG A 154 -9.79 3.40 6.00
N GLY A 155 -9.49 4.64 6.40
CA GLY A 155 -10.05 5.23 7.62
C GLY A 155 -11.56 5.44 7.51
N ASN A 156 -12.22 5.70 8.63
CA ASN A 156 -13.66 5.92 8.72
C ASN A 156 -14.53 4.70 8.30
N VAL A 157 -13.99 3.49 8.38
CA VAL A 157 -14.73 2.24 8.08
C VAL A 157 -14.92 1.42 9.35
N VAL A 158 -13.81 1.13 10.02
CA VAL A 158 -13.73 0.54 11.35
C VAL A 158 -12.80 1.44 12.16
N SER A 159 -13.02 1.54 13.47
CA SER A 159 -12.20 2.37 14.35
C SER A 159 -10.71 2.08 14.15
N GLU A 160 -9.95 3.13 13.83
CA GLU A 160 -8.51 3.05 13.59
C GLU A 160 -7.77 2.54 14.84
N ARG A 161 -8.22 3.00 16.02
CA ARG A 161 -7.74 2.53 17.31
C ARG A 161 -7.95 1.03 17.48
N MET A 162 -9.12 0.51 17.12
CA MET A 162 -9.41 -0.92 17.22
C MET A 162 -8.52 -1.74 16.28
N ILE A 163 -8.32 -1.28 15.03
CA ILE A 163 -7.41 -1.93 14.08
C ILE A 163 -5.99 -1.96 14.65
N ALA A 164 -5.47 -0.80 15.07
CA ALA A 164 -4.11 -0.67 15.59
C ALA A 164 -3.86 -1.55 16.82
N LEU A 165 -4.81 -1.58 17.77
CA LEU A 165 -4.68 -2.42 18.98
C LEU A 165 -4.83 -3.91 18.68
N SER A 166 -5.71 -4.29 17.75
CA SER A 166 -5.97 -5.71 17.43
C SER A 166 -4.82 -6.35 16.65
N LEU A 167 -4.13 -5.54 15.85
CA LEU A 167 -3.02 -5.93 14.98
C LEU A 167 -1.67 -5.47 15.53
N ASN A 168 -1.62 -5.05 16.79
CA ASN A 168 -0.36 -4.79 17.47
C ASN A 168 0.55 -6.02 17.31
N ASP A 169 1.82 -5.78 16.98
CA ASP A 169 2.85 -6.80 16.69
C ASP A 169 2.65 -7.60 15.38
N CYS A 170 1.47 -7.53 14.74
CA CYS A 170 1.17 -8.24 13.49
C CYS A 170 1.59 -7.46 12.24
N CYS A 171 1.87 -6.15 12.35
CA CYS A 171 2.39 -5.34 11.25
C CYS A 171 3.45 -4.37 11.75
N ASP A 172 4.36 -3.99 10.87
CA ASP A 172 5.48 -3.08 11.16
C ASP A 172 5.15 -1.63 10.78
N ALA A 173 4.13 -1.43 9.94
CA ALA A 173 3.59 -0.13 9.58
C ALA A 173 2.09 -0.17 9.25
N LEU A 174 1.41 0.94 9.49
CA LEU A 174 0.05 1.19 9.02
C LEU A 174 0.08 2.24 7.91
N HIS A 175 -0.60 1.96 6.80
CA HIS A 175 -0.77 2.87 5.68
C HIS A 175 -2.24 3.26 5.56
N VAL A 176 -2.58 4.48 5.97
CA VAL A 176 -3.96 4.87 6.26
C VAL A 176 -4.45 5.89 5.27
N ASP A 177 -5.51 5.55 4.54
CA ASP A 177 -6.22 6.50 3.67
C ASP A 177 -7.30 7.25 4.46
N ALA A 178 -7.02 8.52 4.76
CA ALA A 178 -7.88 9.47 5.47
C ALA A 178 -9.06 10.01 4.63
N MET A 179 -9.44 9.30 3.56
CA MET A 179 -10.65 9.61 2.82
C MET A 179 -11.89 9.46 3.71
N MET A 180 -12.68 10.52 3.79
CA MET A 180 -14.04 10.44 4.30
C MET A 180 -15.01 10.08 3.16
N GLN A 181 -15.75 8.99 3.30
CA GLN A 181 -16.66 8.54 2.24
C GLN A 181 -17.76 9.58 1.98
N GLY A 182 -17.93 9.97 0.72
CA GLY A 182 -18.92 10.98 0.34
C GLY A 182 -18.47 12.43 0.56
N SER A 183 -17.23 12.64 0.97
CA SER A 183 -16.62 13.96 1.12
C SER A 183 -15.33 14.07 0.30
N GLU A 184 -14.99 15.29 -0.11
CA GLU A 184 -13.68 15.62 -0.67
C GLU A 184 -12.67 16.01 0.42
N VAL A 185 -13.11 16.08 1.67
CA VAL A 185 -12.28 16.46 2.82
C VAL A 185 -11.48 15.26 3.29
N THR A 186 -10.17 15.48 3.45
CA THR A 186 -9.28 14.59 4.20
C THR A 186 -9.60 14.70 5.69
N ASP A 187 -9.98 13.59 6.32
CA ASP A 187 -10.23 13.54 7.75
C ASP A 187 -8.94 13.19 8.51
N MET A 188 -8.23 14.20 8.99
CA MET A 188 -6.97 14.02 9.72
C MET A 188 -7.15 13.32 11.08
N ASN A 189 -8.38 13.26 11.61
CA ASN A 189 -8.64 12.59 12.90
C ASN A 189 -8.36 11.09 12.85
N VAL A 190 -8.39 10.47 11.66
CA VAL A 190 -8.07 9.04 11.53
C VAL A 190 -6.65 8.76 12.02
N PHE A 191 -5.71 9.70 11.84
CA PHE A 191 -4.33 9.53 12.30
C PHE A 191 -4.23 9.70 13.81
N LEU A 192 -4.94 10.68 14.38
CA LEU A 192 -4.99 10.92 15.83
C LEU A 192 -5.62 9.77 16.64
N ASN A 193 -6.46 8.96 16.00
CA ASN A 193 -7.09 7.80 16.63
C ASN A 193 -6.15 6.59 16.74
N ILE A 194 -4.99 6.63 16.08
CA ILE A 194 -4.00 5.56 16.12
C ILE A 194 -3.04 5.82 17.28
N PRO A 195 -2.84 4.86 18.20
CA PRO A 195 -1.85 5.00 19.26
C PRO A 195 -0.43 5.12 18.71
N ASP A 196 0.41 5.89 19.41
CA ASP A 196 1.84 5.96 19.13
C ASP A 196 2.51 4.57 19.21
N GLY A 197 3.61 4.40 18.47
CA GLY A 197 4.47 3.21 18.55
C GLY A 197 4.47 2.31 17.31
N ILE A 198 3.61 2.58 16.33
CA ILE A 198 3.65 1.95 15.01
C ILE A 198 3.99 2.98 13.94
N PHE A 199 4.81 2.59 12.95
CA PHE A 199 5.19 3.49 11.86
C PHE A 199 3.96 3.81 11.00
N LEU A 200 3.63 5.10 10.86
CA LEU A 200 2.41 5.55 10.21
C LEU A 200 2.69 6.23 8.87
N ILE A 201 2.08 5.69 7.81
CA ILE A 201 2.10 6.26 6.46
C ILE A 201 0.72 6.86 6.18
N GLY A 202 0.61 8.19 6.17
CA GLY A 202 -0.63 8.87 5.83
C GLY A 202 -0.86 8.94 4.33
N ASN A 203 -2.10 8.72 3.91
CA ASN A 203 -2.58 8.97 2.56
C ASN A 203 -3.85 9.82 2.63
N ASN A 204 -3.97 10.81 1.76
CA ASN A 204 -5.17 11.19 1.01
C ASN A 204 -4.88 12.54 0.35
N SER A 205 -5.20 12.69 -0.93
CA SER A 205 -5.17 14.00 -1.63
C SER A 205 -3.84 14.79 -1.54
N VAL A 206 -2.69 14.10 -1.39
CA VAL A 206 -1.37 14.74 -1.46
C VAL A 206 -1.07 15.12 -2.92
N THR A 207 -0.97 16.43 -3.17
CA THR A 207 -0.75 17.01 -4.51
C THR A 207 0.39 18.03 -4.56
N ASP A 208 0.90 18.45 -3.40
CA ASP A 208 1.92 19.48 -3.24
C ASP A 208 2.61 19.37 -1.87
N VAL A 209 3.62 20.22 -1.64
CA VAL A 209 4.38 20.28 -0.38
C VAL A 209 3.47 20.56 0.82
N LYS A 210 2.53 21.50 0.68
CA LYS A 210 1.62 21.87 1.78
C LYS A 210 0.77 20.69 2.25
N SER A 211 0.20 19.94 1.31
CA SER A 211 -0.60 18.74 1.62
C SER A 211 0.27 17.60 2.16
N ALA A 212 1.52 17.47 1.72
CA ALA A 212 2.47 16.53 2.30
C ALA A 212 2.84 16.88 3.75
N LEU A 213 3.19 18.14 4.02
CA LEU A 213 3.52 18.63 5.37
C LEU A 213 2.34 18.49 6.32
N ALA A 214 1.12 18.75 5.88
CA ALA A 214 -0.09 18.55 6.67
C ALA A 214 -0.25 17.08 7.13
N ILE A 215 0.15 16.10 6.32
CA ILE A 215 0.18 14.68 6.72
C ILE A 215 1.31 14.42 7.72
N LEU A 216 2.49 14.99 7.49
CA LEU A 216 3.66 14.81 8.33
C LEU A 216 3.54 15.43 9.74
N GLU A 217 2.57 16.31 9.97
CA GLU A 217 2.20 16.75 11.32
C GLU A 217 1.67 15.59 12.20
N PHE A 218 1.18 14.51 11.59
CA PHE A 218 0.53 13.40 12.29
C PHE A 218 1.14 12.01 11.99
N CYS A 219 1.97 11.91 10.95
CA CYS A 219 2.45 10.64 10.42
C CYS A 219 3.98 10.68 10.22
N ASP A 220 4.63 9.52 10.29
CA ASP A 220 6.07 9.39 10.00
C ASP A 220 6.38 9.56 8.50
N ALA A 221 5.41 9.26 7.65
CA ALA A 221 5.54 9.35 6.20
C ALA A 221 4.21 9.79 5.56
N PHE A 222 4.32 10.38 4.37
CA PHE A 222 3.18 10.66 3.51
C PHE A 222 3.26 9.82 2.24
N SER A 223 2.11 9.53 1.67
CA SER A 223 2.01 8.80 0.41
C SER A 223 1.15 9.54 -0.60
N PHE A 224 1.52 9.38 -1.87
CA PHE A 224 0.80 9.97 -2.99
C PHE A 224 0.56 8.93 -4.08
N ALA A 225 -0.46 9.17 -4.89
CA ALA A 225 -0.85 8.27 -5.99
C ALA A 225 -0.85 9.03 -7.31
N ARG A 226 -1.95 9.74 -7.63
CA ARG A 226 -2.15 10.36 -8.94
C ARG A 226 -1.15 11.46 -9.29
N LEU A 227 -0.52 12.10 -8.29
CA LEU A 227 0.56 13.05 -8.51
C LEU A 227 1.71 12.42 -9.31
N ALA A 228 1.97 11.12 -9.14
CA ALA A 228 3.02 10.39 -9.86
C ALA A 228 2.82 10.32 -11.38
N ASN A 229 1.64 10.69 -11.89
CA ASN A 229 1.42 10.83 -13.33
C ASN A 229 2.09 12.08 -13.92
N ASP A 230 2.49 13.03 -13.06
CA ASP A 230 3.19 14.26 -13.40
C ASP A 230 4.56 14.24 -12.70
N ILE A 231 5.55 13.66 -13.40
CA ILE A 231 6.90 13.44 -12.84
C ILE A 231 7.58 14.76 -12.52
N GLU A 232 7.35 15.80 -13.32
CA GLU A 232 7.93 17.12 -13.09
C GLU A 232 7.41 17.72 -11.79
N LYS A 233 6.09 17.71 -11.57
CA LYS A 233 5.52 18.16 -10.29
C LYS A 233 5.94 17.30 -9.12
N THR A 234 6.03 15.98 -9.32
CA THR A 234 6.51 15.06 -8.28
C THR A 234 7.94 15.40 -7.87
N ASN A 235 8.85 15.57 -8.84
CA ASN A 235 10.24 15.95 -8.60
C ASN A 235 10.33 17.31 -7.90
N LYS A 236 9.54 18.29 -8.35
CA LYS A 236 9.49 19.62 -7.73
C LYS A 236 9.10 19.54 -6.25
N MET A 237 8.02 18.83 -5.93
CA MET A 237 7.56 18.64 -4.55
C MET A 237 8.63 17.96 -3.68
N LEU A 238 9.31 16.94 -4.20
CA LEU A 238 10.35 16.23 -3.45
C LEU A 238 11.57 17.10 -3.18
N LYS A 239 12.02 17.89 -4.16
CA LYS A 239 13.14 18.81 -3.96
C LYS A 239 12.83 19.86 -2.90
N GLU A 240 11.65 20.47 -2.98
CA GLU A 240 11.21 21.45 -1.98
C GLU A 240 11.19 20.84 -0.57
N LEU A 241 10.75 19.59 -0.42
CA LEU A 241 10.75 18.87 0.87
C LEU A 241 12.14 18.41 1.36
N MET A 242 13.14 18.34 0.48
CA MET A 242 14.52 17.98 0.85
C MET A 242 15.36 19.18 1.26
N ASP A 243 14.96 20.37 0.82
CA ASP A 243 15.65 21.64 1.09
C ASP A 243 15.15 22.32 2.39
N ASP A 244 14.01 21.87 2.95
CA ASP A 244 13.43 22.27 4.25
C ASP A 244 14.00 21.47 5.43
#